data_AF-A0A7Y3TA19-F1
#
_entry.id   AF-A0A7Y3TA19-F1
#
_cell.length_a   1.000
_cell.length_b   1.000
_cell.length_c   1.000
_cell.angle_alpha   90.00
_cell.angle_beta   90.00
_cell.angle_gamma   90.00
#
_symmetry.space_group_name_H-M   'P 1'
#
loop_
_entity.id
_entity.type
_entity.pdbx_description
1 polymer ?
#
loop_
_entity_poly.entity_id
_entity_poly.type
_entity_poly.pdbx_seq_one_letter_code
_entity_poly.pdbx_strand_id
1 'polypeptide(L)'
;MTQIAPTTARRTFWCCLFLLVLALPLAVVVQSKGEIVGWVKAAMLETKPLPHGSSELYAQARFTPSGLVSFDGPLPKTKLVVAKLDIILEDVAAFKAAMPCEISLLDAQHRRFKPLSPADGDLRKRKPEWAEKPNCNSLIGEERAGHTIEVVETYLVADDAKIMSIDISMAGVKPQRLVLAAF
;
A
#
# COMPACT_ATOMS: atom_id res chain seq x y z
N MET A 1 0.49 -24.43 -68.20
CA MET A 1 1.02 -23.44 -67.25
C MET A 1 0.43 -23.76 -65.89
N THR A 2 1.23 -24.25 -64.96
CA THR A 2 0.74 -24.69 -63.64
C THR A 2 1.57 -23.99 -62.58
N GLN A 3 1.01 -22.95 -61.95
CA GLN A 3 1.62 -22.27 -60.82
C GLN A 3 1.43 -23.12 -59.56
N ILE A 4 2.54 -23.64 -59.03
CA ILE A 4 2.59 -24.24 -57.70
C ILE A 4 2.82 -23.09 -56.72
N ALA A 5 1.80 -22.76 -55.93
CA ALA A 5 1.90 -21.73 -54.90
C ALA A 5 2.94 -22.12 -53.83
N PRO A 6 3.84 -21.21 -53.40
CA PRO A 6 4.97 -21.56 -52.55
C PRO A 6 4.53 -21.73 -51.09
N THR A 7 4.64 -22.96 -50.58
CA THR A 7 4.49 -23.31 -49.15
C THR A 7 5.39 -22.50 -48.22
N THR A 8 6.48 -21.96 -48.76
CA THR A 8 7.45 -21.10 -48.08
C THR A 8 6.84 -19.76 -47.61
N ALA A 9 5.96 -19.14 -48.39
CA ALA A 9 5.41 -17.83 -48.07
C ALA A 9 4.55 -17.83 -46.79
N ARG A 10 3.82 -18.92 -46.54
CA ARG A 10 2.96 -19.08 -45.35
C ARG A 10 3.78 -19.23 -44.07
N ARG A 11 4.92 -19.93 -44.13
CA ARG A 11 5.83 -20.11 -42.99
C ARG A 11 6.56 -18.81 -42.65
N THR A 12 7.02 -18.07 -43.66
CA THR A 12 7.66 -16.76 -43.46
C THR A 12 6.68 -15.73 -42.91
N PHE A 13 5.44 -15.72 -43.40
CA PHE A 13 4.38 -14.85 -42.87
C PHE A 13 4.11 -15.09 -41.37
N TRP A 14 4.00 -16.36 -40.95
CA TRP A 14 3.82 -16.71 -39.55
C TRP A 14 5.03 -16.39 -38.69
N CYS A 15 6.26 -16.59 -39.18
CA CYS A 15 7.47 -16.18 -38.47
C CYS A 15 7.55 -14.66 -38.30
N CYS A 16 7.22 -13.87 -39.33
CA CYS A 16 7.18 -12.41 -39.22
C CYS A 16 6.08 -11.93 -38.27
N LEU A 17 4.90 -12.56 -38.30
CA LEU A 17 3.82 -12.23 -37.38
C LEU A 17 4.21 -12.52 -35.93
N PHE A 18 4.83 -13.67 -35.66
CA PHE A 18 5.33 -14.02 -34.32
C PHE A 18 6.40 -13.05 -33.85
N LEU A 19 7.37 -12.72 -34.72
CA LEU A 19 8.41 -11.73 -34.42
C LEU A 19 7.81 -10.36 -34.10
N LEU A 20 6.77 -9.95 -34.83
CA LEU A 20 6.10 -8.67 -34.60
C LEU A 20 5.34 -8.67 -33.27
N VAL A 21 4.61 -9.74 -32.97
CA VAL A 21 3.89 -9.92 -31.70
C VAL A 21 4.86 -9.98 -30.50
N LEU A 22 6.09 -10.47 -30.69
CA LEU A 22 7.10 -10.51 -29.63
C LEU A 22 7.87 -9.19 -29.49
N ALA A 23 8.25 -8.57 -30.61
CA ALA A 23 9.09 -7.37 -30.63
C ALA A 23 8.33 -6.11 -30.19
N LEU A 24 7.04 -5.99 -30.51
CA LEU A 24 6.23 -4.85 -30.12
C LEU A 24 6.13 -4.68 -28.59
N PRO A 25 5.72 -5.70 -27.80
CA PRO A 25 5.64 -5.57 -26.36
C PRO A 25 7.03 -5.38 -25.73
N LEU A 26 8.08 -6.01 -26.27
CA LEU A 26 9.45 -5.82 -25.79
C LEU A 26 9.94 -4.38 -25.99
N ALA A 27 9.69 -3.78 -27.16
CA ALA A 27 10.04 -2.39 -27.43
C ALA A 27 9.26 -1.43 -26.51
N VAL A 28 7.96 -1.68 -26.32
CA VAL A 28 7.10 -0.90 -25.43
C VAL A 28 7.58 -1.00 -23.96
N VAL A 29 7.98 -2.18 -23.50
CA VAL A 29 8.51 -2.38 -22.13
C VAL A 29 9.84 -1.64 -21.94
N VAL A 30 10.78 -1.77 -22.87
CA VAL A 30 12.11 -1.12 -22.79
C VAL A 30 11.98 0.41 -22.82
N GLN A 31 11.06 0.94 -23.64
CA GLN A 31 10.90 2.37 -23.81
C GLN A 31 10.08 3.03 -22.70
N SER A 32 9.21 2.27 -22.02
CA SER A 32 8.33 2.81 -20.96
C SER A 32 9.05 3.25 -19.69
N LYS A 33 10.37 3.02 -19.54
CA LYS A 33 11.14 3.38 -18.33
C LYS A 33 10.48 2.97 -17.00
N GLY A 34 9.66 1.91 -17.00
CA GLY A 34 8.93 1.44 -15.82
C GLY A 34 7.52 2.01 -15.62
N GLU A 35 6.98 2.86 -16.51
CA GLU A 35 5.59 3.34 -16.43
C GLU A 35 4.57 2.21 -16.47
N ILE A 36 4.80 1.17 -17.28
CA ILE A 36 3.89 0.02 -17.35
C ILE A 36 3.91 -0.77 -16.04
N VAL A 37 5.07 -0.89 -15.40
CA VAL A 37 5.19 -1.51 -14.07
C VAL A 37 4.51 -0.64 -13.02
N GLY A 38 4.58 0.69 -13.16
CA GLY A 38 3.83 1.65 -12.35
C GLY A 38 2.32 1.49 -12.51
N TRP A 39 1.83 1.32 -13.74
CA TRP A 39 0.41 1.11 -14.04
C TRP A 39 -0.10 -0.24 -13.55
N VAL A 40 0.66 -1.33 -13.71
CA VAL A 40 0.30 -2.65 -13.16
C VAL A 40 0.30 -2.61 -11.63
N LYS A 41 1.26 -1.91 -11.01
CA LYS A 41 1.26 -1.69 -9.55
C LYS A 41 0.06 -0.85 -9.10
N ALA A 42 -0.30 0.19 -9.85
CA ALA A 42 -1.48 1.01 -9.61
C ALA A 42 -2.78 0.20 -9.76
N ALA A 43 -2.85 -0.73 -10.73
CA ALA A 43 -3.98 -1.62 -10.91
C ALA A 43 -4.12 -2.67 -9.78
N MET A 44 -3.03 -2.97 -9.06
CA MET A 44 -3.06 -3.83 -7.86
C MET A 44 -3.42 -3.08 -6.57
N LEU A 45 -3.44 -1.74 -6.61
CA LEU A 45 -3.94 -0.89 -5.53
C LEU A 45 -5.45 -0.70 -5.75
N GLU A 46 -6.30 -1.10 -4.80
CA GLU A 46 -7.62 -0.48 -4.74
C GLU A 46 -7.46 0.86 -4.05
N THR A 47 -7.29 1.89 -4.86
CA THR A 47 -7.51 3.26 -4.42
C THR A 47 -9.00 3.54 -4.47
N LYS A 48 -9.67 3.42 -3.33
CA LYS A 48 -11.04 3.90 -3.19
C LYS A 48 -10.96 5.26 -2.47
N PRO A 49 -11.19 6.38 -3.18
CA PRO A 49 -11.27 7.68 -2.51
C PRO A 49 -12.44 7.62 -1.53
N LEU A 50 -12.11 7.73 -0.27
CA LEU A 50 -13.01 7.47 0.84
C LEU A 50 -13.28 8.77 1.57
N PRO A 51 -14.55 9.14 1.78
CA PRO A 51 -14.88 10.33 2.56
C PRO A 51 -14.24 10.27 3.95
N HIS A 52 -13.91 11.42 4.53
CA HIS A 52 -13.36 11.45 5.90
C HIS A 52 -14.28 10.72 6.90
N GLY A 53 -13.69 9.86 7.73
CA GLY A 53 -14.41 9.05 8.72
C GLY A 53 -15.10 7.79 8.16
N SER A 54 -14.93 7.50 6.87
CA SER A 54 -15.41 6.25 6.29
C SER A 54 -14.53 5.06 6.68
N SER A 55 -15.13 3.88 6.61
CA SER A 55 -14.60 2.63 7.12
C SER A 55 -14.64 1.59 6.01
N GLU A 56 -13.54 0.87 5.78
CA GLU A 56 -13.45 -0.14 4.72
C GLU A 56 -13.02 -1.50 5.23
N LEU A 57 -13.65 -2.54 4.69
CA LEU A 57 -13.30 -3.92 4.98
C LEU A 57 -12.11 -4.35 4.11
N TYR A 58 -11.04 -4.77 4.75
CA TYR A 58 -9.85 -5.28 4.11
C TYR A 58 -9.20 -6.34 4.98
N ALA A 59 -8.77 -7.46 4.39
CA ALA A 59 -8.12 -8.54 5.15
C ALA A 59 -8.91 -9.04 6.37
N GLN A 60 -10.25 -9.05 6.30
CA GLN A 60 -11.15 -9.39 7.43
C GLN A 60 -11.08 -8.43 8.62
N ALA A 61 -10.64 -7.20 8.39
CA ALA A 61 -10.69 -6.11 9.35
C ALA A 61 -11.27 -4.85 8.71
N ARG A 62 -12.06 -4.10 9.47
CA ARG A 62 -12.55 -2.80 9.05
C ARG A 62 -11.62 -1.71 9.56
N PHE A 63 -11.04 -0.95 8.64
CA PHE A 63 -10.10 0.13 8.95
C PHE A 63 -10.77 1.48 8.84
N THR A 64 -10.60 2.31 9.87
CA THR A 64 -11.14 3.67 9.92
C THR A 64 -10.04 4.63 10.35
N PRO A 65 -9.62 5.60 9.52
CA PRO A 65 -8.69 6.63 9.96
C PRO A 65 -9.36 7.47 11.07
N SER A 66 -8.74 7.56 12.25
CA SER A 66 -9.27 8.29 13.41
C SER A 66 -8.48 9.54 13.83
N GLY A 67 -7.21 9.68 13.43
CA GLY A 67 -6.52 10.98 13.44
C GLY A 67 -5.13 10.99 12.84
N LEU A 68 -4.64 12.18 12.48
CA LEU A 68 -3.25 12.42 12.09
C LEU A 68 -2.71 13.63 12.85
N VAL A 69 -1.60 13.46 13.57
CA VAL A 69 -1.00 14.51 14.40
C VAL A 69 0.48 14.62 14.05
N SER A 70 0.99 15.85 13.96
CA SER A 70 2.40 16.12 13.67
C SER A 70 3.08 16.81 14.85
N PHE A 71 4.34 16.45 15.10
CA PHE A 71 5.24 17.03 16.08
C PHE A 71 6.57 17.39 15.42
N ASP A 72 7.33 18.28 16.03
CA ASP A 72 8.71 18.52 15.63
C ASP A 72 9.52 17.22 15.69
N GLY A 73 10.25 16.93 14.62
CA GLY A 73 11.06 15.73 14.51
C GLY A 73 12.36 15.84 15.31
N PRO A 74 12.97 14.70 15.67
CA PRO A 74 14.28 14.67 16.33
C PRO A 74 15.43 15.11 15.42
N LEU A 75 15.24 15.11 14.09
CA LEU A 75 16.25 15.48 13.10
C LEU A 75 15.89 16.81 12.39
N PRO A 76 16.89 17.59 11.94
CA PRO A 76 16.65 18.80 11.15
C PRO A 76 15.82 18.50 9.89
N LYS A 77 14.87 19.39 9.56
CA LYS A 77 13.97 19.26 8.39
C LYS A 77 13.13 17.98 8.36
N THR A 78 12.86 17.42 9.54
CA THR A 78 11.96 16.29 9.71
C THR A 78 10.86 16.63 10.70
N LYS A 79 9.73 15.95 10.58
CA LYS A 79 8.65 15.97 11.55
C LYS A 79 8.25 14.55 11.91
N LEU A 80 7.85 14.38 13.15
CA LEU A 80 7.27 13.12 13.62
C LEU A 80 5.77 13.19 13.36
N VAL A 81 5.24 12.23 12.61
CA VAL A 81 3.81 12.13 12.33
C VAL A 81 3.28 10.89 13.02
N VAL A 82 2.13 11.02 13.66
CA VAL A 82 1.41 9.93 14.31
C VAL A 82 0.08 9.76 13.59
N ALA A 83 -0.16 8.57 13.05
CA ALA A 83 -1.44 8.17 12.48
C ALA A 83 -2.17 7.25 13.45
N LYS A 84 -3.43 7.54 13.69
CA LYS A 84 -4.34 6.74 14.50
C LYS A 84 -5.39 6.13 13.60
N LEU A 85 -5.61 4.84 13.77
CA LEU A 85 -6.61 4.08 13.04
C LEU A 85 -7.40 3.22 14.01
N ASP A 86 -8.71 3.19 13.82
CA ASP A 86 -9.58 2.27 14.50
C ASP A 86 -9.76 1.04 13.61
N ILE A 87 -9.46 -0.13 14.16
CA ILE A 87 -9.52 -1.42 13.47
C ILE A 87 -10.57 -2.28 14.17
N ILE A 88 -11.53 -2.80 13.42
CA ILE A 88 -12.51 -3.78 13.90
C ILE A 88 -12.23 -5.10 13.19
N LEU A 89 -11.81 -6.13 13.91
CA LEU A 89 -11.56 -7.45 13.32
C LEU A 89 -12.90 -8.19 13.14
N GLU A 90 -13.25 -8.57 11.92
CA GLU A 90 -14.44 -9.38 11.65
C GLU A 90 -14.11 -10.88 11.85
N ASP A 91 -12.93 -11.32 11.39
CA ASP A 91 -12.38 -12.65 11.62
C ASP A 91 -10.91 -12.56 12.04
N VAL A 92 -10.66 -12.84 13.32
CA VAL A 92 -9.33 -12.76 13.93
C VAL A 92 -8.36 -13.79 13.34
N ALA A 93 -8.83 -15.00 13.04
CA ALA A 93 -7.96 -16.07 12.53
C ALA A 93 -7.52 -15.77 11.10
N ALA A 94 -8.46 -15.32 10.26
CA ALA A 94 -8.17 -14.92 8.89
C ALA A 94 -7.30 -13.66 8.82
N PHE A 95 -7.53 -12.66 9.69
CA PHE A 95 -6.67 -11.48 9.79
C PHE A 95 -5.23 -11.87 10.17
N LYS A 96 -5.07 -12.75 11.18
CA LYS A 96 -3.74 -13.24 11.59
C LYS A 96 -3.04 -14.03 10.48
N ALA A 97 -3.78 -14.82 9.70
CA ALA A 97 -3.23 -15.53 8.56
C ALA A 97 -2.73 -14.59 7.44
N ALA A 98 -3.23 -13.35 7.40
CA ALA A 98 -2.84 -12.32 6.43
C ALA A 98 -1.65 -11.45 6.89
N MET A 99 -1.11 -11.66 8.09
CA MET A 99 0.04 -10.93 8.61
C MET A 99 1.32 -11.18 7.76
N PRO A 100 2.26 -10.22 7.69
CA PRO A 100 2.34 -8.96 8.45
C PRO A 100 1.39 -7.87 7.96
N CYS A 101 0.99 -6.99 8.88
CA CYS A 101 0.28 -5.76 8.57
C CYS A 101 1.26 -4.59 8.52
N GLU A 102 1.35 -3.91 7.37
CA GLU A 102 2.14 -2.70 7.21
C GLU A 102 1.22 -1.54 6.81
N ILE A 103 1.17 -0.51 7.66
CA ILE A 103 0.47 0.75 7.42
C ILE A 103 1.52 1.81 7.11
N SER A 104 1.50 2.38 5.90
CA SER A 104 2.40 3.42 5.43
C SER A 104 1.66 4.72 5.19
N LEU A 105 2.36 5.85 5.25
CA LEU A 105 1.85 7.14 4.77
C LEU A 105 2.28 7.39 3.33
N LEU A 106 1.40 8.00 2.54
CA LEU A 106 1.68 8.50 1.20
C LEU A 106 1.47 10.01 1.18
N ASP A 107 2.43 10.74 0.62
CA ASP A 107 2.30 12.18 0.40
C ASP A 107 1.82 12.54 -1.01
N ALA A 108 1.63 13.84 -1.25
CA ALA A 108 1.22 14.37 -2.55
C ALA A 108 2.21 14.06 -3.69
N GLN A 109 3.47 13.77 -3.35
CA GLN A 109 4.51 13.36 -4.29
C GLN A 109 4.60 11.83 -4.44
N HIS A 110 3.66 11.08 -3.85
CA HIS A 110 3.64 9.61 -3.81
C HIS A 110 4.87 9.00 -3.12
N ARG A 111 5.57 9.77 -2.28
CA ARG A 111 6.60 9.23 -1.39
C ARG A 111 5.91 8.40 -0.31
N ARG A 112 6.42 7.18 -0.09
CA ARG A 112 5.92 6.25 0.93
C ARG A 112 6.80 6.32 2.17
N PHE A 113 6.19 6.59 3.32
CA PHE A 113 6.83 6.60 4.62
C PHE A 113 6.39 5.38 5.42
N LYS A 114 7.34 4.56 5.83
CA LYS A 114 7.11 3.37 6.65
C LYS A 114 7.02 3.74 8.12
N PRO A 115 6.26 2.97 8.93
CA PRO A 115 6.17 3.21 10.35
C PRO A 115 7.52 2.95 11.03
N LEU A 116 7.85 3.76 12.02
CA LEU A 116 8.97 3.55 12.93
C LEU A 116 8.61 2.39 13.86
N SER A 117 9.49 1.40 13.93
CA SER A 117 9.37 0.29 14.88
C SER A 117 10.68 0.19 15.67
N PRO A 118 10.64 0.09 17.01
CA PRO A 118 9.50 0.19 17.94
C PRO A 118 9.06 1.64 18.24
N ALA A 119 7.98 1.80 19.03
CA ALA A 119 7.41 3.09 19.42
C ALA A 119 8.50 4.10 19.84
N ASP A 120 8.56 5.21 19.13
CA ASP A 120 9.58 6.24 19.29
C ASP A 120 9.62 6.75 20.75
N GLY A 121 10.81 6.76 21.36
CA GLY A 121 11.01 7.30 22.70
C GLY A 121 10.53 8.75 22.82
N ASP A 122 10.54 9.51 21.73
CA ASP A 122 10.02 10.86 21.69
C ASP A 122 8.50 10.92 21.72
N LEU A 123 7.81 9.95 21.11
CA LEU A 123 6.36 9.83 21.28
C LEU A 123 6.03 9.52 22.74
N ARG A 124 6.76 8.60 23.38
CA ARG A 124 6.53 8.24 24.78
C ARG A 124 6.74 9.41 25.75
N LYS A 125 7.70 10.30 25.48
CA LYS A 125 7.91 11.52 26.27
C LYS A 125 6.77 12.54 26.10
N ARG A 126 6.24 12.69 24.89
CA ARG A 126 5.24 13.73 24.54
C ARG A 126 3.80 13.28 24.81
N LYS A 127 3.52 12.01 24.51
CA LYS A 127 2.20 11.36 24.52
C LYS A 127 2.33 9.90 24.99
N PRO A 128 2.64 9.68 26.28
CA PRO A 128 2.77 8.33 26.84
C PRO A 128 1.53 7.48 26.59
N GLU A 129 0.34 8.08 26.63
CA GLU A 129 -0.94 7.40 26.41
C GLU A 129 -1.10 6.82 24.99
N TRP A 130 -0.34 7.33 24.00
CA TRP A 130 -0.33 6.82 22.63
C TRP A 130 0.80 5.83 22.39
N ALA A 131 1.92 5.97 23.11
CA ALA A 131 3.08 5.08 22.99
C ALA A 131 2.88 3.69 23.61
N GLU A 132 1.79 3.50 24.37
CA GLU A 132 1.35 2.21 24.91
C GLU A 132 0.34 1.49 24.00
N LYS A 133 -0.19 2.19 22.99
CA LYS A 133 -1.14 1.60 22.03
C LYS A 133 -0.43 0.62 21.09
N PRO A 134 -1.11 -0.44 20.63
CA PRO A 134 -0.53 -1.37 19.69
C PRO A 134 -0.30 -0.72 18.32
N ASN A 135 0.68 -1.23 17.58
CA ASN A 135 0.81 -1.02 16.14
C ASN A 135 0.12 -2.16 15.37
N CYS A 136 -0.18 -1.99 14.09
CA CYS A 136 -0.92 -2.99 13.31
C CYS A 136 -0.20 -4.32 13.25
N ASN A 137 1.13 -4.30 13.12
CA ASN A 137 1.93 -5.52 13.07
C ASN A 137 2.01 -6.27 14.41
N SER A 138 1.59 -5.64 15.51
CA SER A 138 1.55 -6.23 16.86
C SER A 138 0.20 -6.85 17.24
N LEU A 139 -0.81 -6.79 16.36
CA LEU A 139 -2.14 -7.36 16.57
C LEU A 139 -2.18 -8.89 16.39
N ILE A 140 -1.35 -9.59 17.15
CA ILE A 140 -1.21 -11.05 17.14
C ILE A 140 -1.68 -11.71 18.44
N GLY A 141 -2.13 -10.93 19.43
CA GLY A 141 -2.45 -11.33 20.80
C GLY A 141 -3.87 -11.88 21.01
N GLU A 142 -4.58 -11.39 22.01
CA GLU A 142 -5.93 -11.87 22.40
C GLU A 142 -7.05 -11.00 21.83
N GLU A 143 -6.88 -10.47 20.62
CA GLU A 143 -7.89 -9.65 19.97
C GLU A 143 -9.17 -10.44 19.76
N ARG A 144 -10.32 -9.78 19.98
CA ARG A 144 -11.65 -10.38 19.83
C ARG A 144 -12.34 -9.79 18.61
N ALA A 145 -13.05 -10.65 17.88
CA ALA A 145 -13.87 -10.22 16.76
C ALA A 145 -14.93 -9.22 17.22
N GLY A 146 -15.21 -8.22 16.38
CA GLY A 146 -16.21 -7.17 16.61
C GLY A 146 -15.79 -6.06 17.58
N HIS A 147 -14.62 -6.14 18.22
CA HIS A 147 -14.12 -5.07 19.08
C HIS A 147 -13.30 -4.05 18.30
N THR A 148 -13.51 -2.77 18.60
CA THR A 148 -12.69 -1.67 18.09
C THR A 148 -11.35 -1.63 18.81
N ILE A 149 -10.27 -1.68 18.04
CA ILE A 149 -8.89 -1.58 18.50
C ILE A 149 -8.31 -0.29 17.93
N GLU A 150 -7.93 0.63 18.80
CA GLU A 150 -7.20 1.84 18.39
C GLU A 150 -5.72 1.50 18.22
N VAL A 151 -5.26 1.57 16.98
CA VAL A 151 -3.87 1.39 16.57
C VAL A 151 -3.19 2.73 16.37
N VAL A 152 -1.94 2.83 16.80
CA VAL A 152 -1.11 4.02 16.65
C VAL A 152 0.17 3.66 15.90
N GLU A 153 0.38 4.32 14.77
CA GLU A 153 1.57 4.20 13.95
C GLU A 153 2.34 5.53 13.94
N THR A 154 3.66 5.46 14.04
CA THR A 154 4.52 6.66 14.11
C THR A 154 5.46 6.70 12.91
N TYR A 155 5.73 7.87 12.36
CA TYR A 155 6.50 8.05 11.13
C TYR A 155 7.47 9.22 11.28
N LEU A 156 8.69 9.06 10.78
CA LEU A 156 9.57 10.19 10.53
C LEU A 156 9.43 10.60 9.08
N VAL A 157 8.97 11.82 8.84
CA VAL A 157 8.74 12.33 7.48
C VAL A 157 9.50 13.64 7.27
N ALA A 158 9.74 14.00 6.01
CA ALA A 158 10.30 15.31 5.69
C ALA A 158 9.32 16.43 6.11
N ASP A 159 9.86 17.57 6.54
CA ASP A 159 9.04 18.73 6.95
C ASP A 159 8.07 19.19 5.85
N ASP A 160 8.53 19.16 4.59
CA ASP A 160 7.79 19.47 3.37
C ASP A 160 6.71 18.45 2.98
N ALA A 161 6.70 17.26 3.59
CA ALA A 161 5.81 16.18 3.20
C ALA A 161 4.35 16.52 3.53
N LYS A 162 3.51 16.64 2.50
CA LYS A 162 2.06 16.80 2.66
C LYS A 162 1.39 15.43 2.55
N ILE A 163 1.14 14.79 3.69
CA ILE A 163 0.49 13.48 3.76
C ILE A 163 -0.92 13.56 3.19
N MET A 164 -1.25 12.68 2.24
CA MET A 164 -2.53 12.67 1.52
C MET A 164 -3.32 11.39 1.73
N SER A 165 -2.65 10.27 2.00
CA SER A 165 -3.32 9.00 2.18
C SER A 165 -2.56 8.04 3.09
N ILE A 166 -3.29 7.07 3.62
CA ILE A 166 -2.78 5.93 4.38
C ILE A 166 -2.87 4.70 3.47
N ASP A 167 -1.77 3.96 3.37
CA ASP A 167 -1.61 2.77 2.54
C ASP A 167 -1.42 1.55 3.43
N ILE A 168 -2.41 0.67 3.45
CA ILE A 168 -2.44 -0.54 4.28
C ILE A 168 -2.14 -1.73 3.37
N SER A 169 -1.18 -2.56 3.77
CA SER A 169 -0.79 -3.75 3.03
C SER A 169 -0.70 -4.97 3.93
N MET A 170 -1.23 -6.09 3.45
CA MET A 170 -1.23 -7.37 4.15
C MET A 170 -0.86 -8.50 3.19
N ALA A 171 -0.17 -9.51 3.71
CA ALA A 171 0.33 -10.62 2.90
C ALA A 171 -0.81 -11.55 2.44
N GLY A 172 -0.78 -11.94 1.17
CA GLY A 172 -1.76 -12.89 0.62
C GLY A 172 -3.18 -12.35 0.43
N VAL A 173 -3.44 -11.07 0.75
CA VAL A 173 -4.74 -10.43 0.58
C VAL A 173 -4.85 -9.80 -0.81
N LYS A 174 -6.03 -9.90 -1.42
CA LYS A 174 -6.38 -9.16 -2.63
C LYS A 174 -7.49 -8.14 -2.29
N PRO A 175 -7.36 -6.88 -2.72
CA PRO A 175 -6.19 -6.28 -3.36
C PRO A 175 -4.93 -6.34 -2.48
N GLN A 176 -3.74 -6.18 -3.07
CA GLN A 176 -2.50 -6.26 -2.27
C GLN A 176 -2.36 -5.09 -1.29
N ARG A 177 -3.09 -4.01 -1.55
CA ARG A 177 -3.07 -2.77 -0.77
C ARG A 177 -4.44 -2.13 -0.78
N LEU A 178 -4.80 -1.57 0.37
CA LEU A 178 -5.93 -0.67 0.57
C LEU A 178 -5.38 0.73 0.79
N VAL A 179 -5.82 1.71 -0.01
CA VAL A 179 -5.45 3.12 0.16
C VAL A 179 -6.65 3.92 0.65
N LEU A 180 -6.49 4.57 1.80
CA LEU A 180 -7.49 5.42 2.44
C LEU A 180 -7.05 6.89 2.37
N ALA A 181 -7.98 7.81 2.14
CA ALA A 181 -7.65 9.24 2.22
C ALA A 181 -7.20 9.60 3.65
N ALA A 182 -6.14 10.39 3.76
CA ALA A 182 -5.78 11.03 5.01
C ALA A 182 -6.72 12.22 5.25
N PHE A 183 -6.98 12.49 6.52
CA PHE A 183 -7.84 13.55 7.08
C PHE A 183 -7.75 14.91 6.37
#